data_AF-A0A0B6YEB0-F1
#
_entry.id   AF-A0A0B6YEB0-F1
#
_cell.length_a   1.000
_cell.length_b   1.000
_cell.length_c   1.000
_cell.angle_alpha   90.00
_cell.angle_beta   90.00
_cell.angle_gamma   90.00
#
_symmetry.space_group_name_H-M   'P 1'
#
loop_
_entity.id
_entity.type
_entity.pdbx_description
1 polymer ?
#
loop_
_entity_poly.entity_id
_entity_poly.type
_entity_poly.pdbx_seq_one_letter_code
_entity_poly.pdbx_strand_id
1 'polypeptide(L)'
;TLLIKSVGMMLSVSAGLSLGKEGPFVHVACCCGNIFSYLFPKYGRNEAKKREILSAASAAGVSVAFGAPIGGVLFSLEEVSYYFPLKTLWRSFFCALIAAFILRSINPFGNDHLVMFSIDYNEPWSLLELVPFILIGALGGLFGKFFIMFNIMWCR
;
A
#
# COMPACT_ATOMS: atom_id res chain seq x y z
N THR A 1 -11.61 -3.66 15.21
CA THR A 1 -10.35 -3.11 14.64
C THR A 1 -10.62 -2.01 13.63
N LEU A 2 -11.48 -2.22 12.62
CA LEU A 2 -11.74 -1.25 11.54
C LEU A 2 -12.11 0.17 12.03
N LEU A 3 -13.13 0.30 12.88
CA LEU A 3 -13.60 1.61 13.36
C LEU A 3 -12.52 2.33 14.19
N ILE A 4 -11.97 1.63 15.19
CA ILE A 4 -10.93 2.18 16.08
C ILE A 4 -9.71 2.65 15.27
N LYS A 5 -9.27 1.85 14.30
CA LYS A 5 -8.08 2.18 13.49
C LYS A 5 -8.34 3.34 12.54
N SER A 6 -9.55 3.44 11.97
CA SER A 6 -9.93 4.55 11.09
C SER A 6 -10.00 5.88 11.85
N VAL A 7 -10.68 5.90 13.00
CA VAL A 7 -10.79 7.10 13.84
C VAL A 7 -9.44 7.48 14.45
N GLY A 8 -8.71 6.50 15.00
CA GLY A 8 -7.40 6.73 15.60
C GLY A 8 -6.40 7.33 14.62
N MET A 9 -6.38 6.83 13.38
CA MET A 9 -5.55 7.36 12.31
C MET A 9 -5.90 8.81 11.94
N MET A 10 -7.19 9.15 11.84
CA MET A 10 -7.62 10.54 11.61
C MET A 10 -7.14 11.46 12.74
N LEU A 11 -7.31 11.03 13.99
CA LEU A 11 -6.87 11.80 15.16
C LEU A 11 -5.35 11.93 15.23
N SER A 12 -4.58 10.88 14.94
CA SER A 12 -3.12 10.91 14.96
C SER A 12 -2.53 11.85 13.90
N VAL A 13 -3.11 11.86 12.69
CA VAL A 13 -2.69 12.79 11.62
C VAL A 13 -3.08 14.22 11.98
N SER A 14 -4.30 14.44 12.49
CA SER A 14 -4.75 15.77 12.94
C SER A 14 -3.94 16.31 14.13
N ALA A 15 -3.41 15.43 14.99
CA ALA A 15 -2.54 15.80 16.09
C ALA A 15 -1.11 16.18 15.65
N GLY A 16 -0.78 16.05 14.36
CA GLY A 16 0.55 16.40 13.83
C GLY A 16 1.65 15.45 14.28
N LEU A 17 1.31 14.22 14.68
CA LEU A 17 2.31 13.21 15.01
C LEU A 17 3.11 12.84 13.75
N SER A 18 4.41 12.54 13.92
CA SER A 18 5.28 12.06 12.84
C SER A 18 4.95 10.61 12.46
N LEU A 19 3.73 10.37 11.99
CA LEU A 19 3.16 9.07 11.64
C LEU A 19 2.57 9.10 10.23
N GLY A 20 2.74 7.99 9.51
CA GLY A 20 2.20 7.82 8.17
C GLY A 20 0.79 7.23 8.16
N LYS A 21 -0.05 7.73 7.24
CA LYS A 21 -1.42 7.24 7.02
C LYS A 21 -1.47 5.98 6.13
N GLU A 22 -0.43 5.75 5.34
CA GLU A 22 -0.47 4.75 4.26
C GLU A 22 -0.50 3.28 4.74
N GLY A 23 0.28 2.94 5.77
CA GLY A 23 0.27 1.57 6.33
C GLY A 23 -1.09 1.16 6.91
N PRO A 24 -1.71 1.98 7.77
CA PRO A 24 -3.04 1.72 8.29
C PRO A 24 -4.13 1.57 7.21
N PHE A 25 -4.04 2.29 6.09
CA PHE A 25 -5.01 2.19 4.98
C PHE A 25 -5.09 0.77 4.40
N VAL A 26 -3.96 0.11 4.19
CA VAL A 26 -3.91 -1.28 3.69
C VAL A 26 -4.69 -2.21 4.61
N HIS A 27 -4.50 -2.06 5.93
CA HIS A 27 -5.21 -2.87 6.92
C HIS A 27 -6.72 -2.57 6.96
N VAL A 28 -7.13 -1.31 6.83
CA VAL A 28 -8.54 -0.93 6.76
C VAL A 28 -9.20 -1.56 5.52
N ALA A 29 -8.54 -1.50 4.36
CA ALA A 29 -9.00 -2.15 3.14
C ALA A 29 -9.15 -3.68 3.32
N CYS A 30 -8.17 -4.35 3.94
CA CYS A 30 -8.27 -5.77 4.26
C CYS A 30 -9.41 -6.09 5.23
N CYS A 31 -9.67 -5.23 6.22
CA CYS A 31 -10.81 -5.39 7.12
C CYS A 31 -12.15 -5.29 6.37
N CYS A 32 -12.28 -4.33 5.44
CA CYS A 32 -13.43 -4.24 4.55
C CYS A 32 -13.57 -5.52 3.71
N GLY A 33 -12.49 -5.95 3.04
CA GLY A 33 -12.48 -7.17 2.23
C GLY A 33 -12.84 -8.43 3.03
N ASN A 34 -12.39 -8.52 4.28
CA ASN A 34 -12.75 -9.59 5.21
C ASN A 34 -14.25 -9.60 5.51
N ILE A 35 -14.85 -8.45 5.81
CA ILE A 35 -16.30 -8.34 6.05
C ILE A 35 -17.08 -8.77 4.80
N PHE A 36 -16.69 -8.26 3.62
CA PHE A 36 -17.31 -8.64 2.34
C PHE A 36 -17.15 -10.13 2.01
N SER A 37 -16.06 -10.77 2.43
CA SER A 37 -15.86 -12.21 2.21
C SER A 37 -16.90 -13.07 2.92
N TYR A 38 -17.42 -12.63 4.08
CA TYR A 38 -18.45 -13.36 4.83
C TYR A 38 -19.85 -13.25 4.23
N LEU A 39 -20.14 -12.21 3.44
CA LEU A 39 -21.41 -12.09 2.72
C LEU A 39 -21.58 -13.19 1.66
N PHE A 40 -20.47 -13.80 1.22
CA PHE A 40 -20.48 -14.83 0.20
C PHE A 40 -19.95 -16.16 0.78
N PRO A 41 -20.80 -17.16 1.01
CA PRO A 41 -20.41 -18.44 1.63
C PRO A 41 -19.24 -19.15 0.93
N LYS A 42 -19.12 -19.00 -0.39
CA LYS A 42 -18.02 -19.53 -1.22
C LYS A 42 -16.65 -19.05 -0.75
N TYR A 43 -16.56 -17.80 -0.29
CA TYR A 43 -15.31 -17.18 0.15
C TYR A 43 -15.18 -17.20 1.66
N GLY A 44 -16.28 -16.97 2.40
CA GLY A 44 -16.27 -16.94 3.87
C GLY A 44 -16.04 -18.30 4.53
N ARG A 45 -16.39 -19.42 3.89
CA ARG A 45 -16.18 -20.78 4.43
C ARG A 45 -14.86 -21.43 3.99
N ASN A 46 -14.12 -20.80 3.09
CA ASN A 46 -12.87 -21.34 2.54
C ASN A 46 -11.73 -20.34 2.76
N GLU A 47 -10.85 -20.64 3.71
CA GLU A 47 -9.73 -19.78 4.09
C GLU A 47 -8.74 -19.53 2.94
N ALA A 48 -8.55 -20.49 2.02
CA ALA A 48 -7.69 -20.29 0.85
C ALA A 48 -8.29 -19.25 -0.11
N LYS A 49 -9.61 -19.30 -0.34
CA LYS A 49 -10.32 -18.33 -1.18
C LYS A 49 -10.50 -16.98 -0.50
N LYS A 50 -10.62 -16.97 0.82
CA LYS A 50 -10.62 -15.76 1.62
C LYS A 50 -9.28 -15.04 1.54
N ARG A 51 -8.15 -15.76 1.58
CA ARG A 51 -6.82 -15.19 1.36
C ARG A 51 -6.72 -14.49 0.00
N GLU A 52 -7.24 -15.09 -1.07
CA GLU A 52 -7.29 -14.42 -2.40
C GLU A 52 -8.01 -13.06 -2.36
N ILE A 53 -9.10 -12.94 -1.59
CA ILE A 53 -9.80 -11.65 -1.41
C ILE A 53 -8.96 -10.67 -0.59
N LEU A 54 -8.31 -11.13 0.46
CA LEU A 54 -7.47 -10.27 1.30
C LEU A 54 -6.27 -9.73 0.53
N SER A 55 -5.67 -10.53 -0.37
CA SER A 55 -4.61 -10.08 -1.28
C SER A 55 -5.11 -9.05 -2.29
N ALA A 56 -6.33 -9.21 -2.80
CA ALA A 56 -6.94 -8.19 -3.67
C ALA A 56 -7.24 -6.90 -2.90
N ALA A 57 -7.71 -7.01 -1.66
CA ALA A 57 -8.01 -5.89 -0.79
C ALA A 57 -6.75 -5.13 -0.34
N SER A 58 -5.65 -5.82 -0.04
CA SER A 58 -4.37 -5.18 0.27
C SER A 58 -3.84 -4.43 -0.95
N ALA A 59 -3.87 -5.04 -2.14
CA ALA A 59 -3.45 -4.37 -3.38
C ALA A 59 -4.26 -3.09 -3.65
N ALA A 60 -5.58 -3.14 -3.46
CA ALA A 60 -6.46 -1.97 -3.57
C ALA A 60 -6.14 -0.91 -2.50
N GLY A 61 -5.89 -1.31 -1.25
CA GLY A 61 -5.50 -0.41 -0.17
C GLY A 61 -4.19 0.33 -0.46
N VAL A 62 -3.17 -0.37 -0.94
CA VAL A 62 -1.88 0.23 -1.37
C VAL A 62 -2.09 1.14 -2.57
N SER A 63 -2.93 0.74 -3.53
CA SER A 63 -3.25 1.57 -4.69
C SER A 63 -3.94 2.88 -4.32
N VAL A 64 -4.79 2.89 -3.29
CA VAL A 64 -5.43 4.12 -2.79
C VAL A 64 -4.47 4.96 -1.97
N ALA A 65 -3.59 4.32 -1.20
CA ALA A 65 -2.58 4.99 -0.39
C ALA A 65 -1.54 5.74 -1.26
N PHE A 66 -1.07 5.10 -2.32
CA PHE A 66 0.06 5.58 -3.13
C PHE A 66 -0.31 5.91 -4.59
N GLY A 67 -1.59 5.83 -4.98
CA GLY A 67 -2.01 6.11 -6.36
C GLY A 67 -1.40 5.20 -7.43
N ALA A 68 -0.81 4.06 -7.03
CA ALA A 68 -0.02 3.18 -7.89
C ALA A 68 -0.63 1.77 -7.94
N PRO A 69 -1.52 1.46 -8.91
CA PRO A 69 -2.22 0.18 -8.94
C PRO A 69 -1.30 -1.02 -9.20
N ILE A 70 -0.31 -0.88 -10.09
CA ILE A 70 0.68 -1.93 -10.36
C ILE A 70 1.56 -2.17 -9.13
N GLY A 71 2.03 -1.09 -8.49
CA GLY A 71 2.81 -1.17 -7.26
C GLY A 71 2.06 -1.85 -6.13
N GLY A 72 0.75 -1.59 -5.98
CA GLY A 72 -0.09 -2.25 -5.00
C GLY A 72 -0.23 -3.76 -5.21
N VAL A 73 -0.35 -4.21 -6.45
CA VAL A 73 -0.39 -5.65 -6.77
C VAL A 73 0.95 -6.31 -6.50
N LEU A 74 2.06 -5.69 -6.89
CA LEU A 74 3.41 -6.21 -6.63
C LEU A 74 3.68 -6.29 -5.13
N PHE A 75 3.32 -5.25 -4.36
CA PHE A 75 3.39 -5.28 -2.90
C PHE A 75 2.57 -6.43 -2.31
N SER A 76 1.35 -6.66 -2.80
CA SER A 76 0.55 -7.79 -2.31
C SER A 76 1.15 -9.15 -2.68
N LEU A 77 1.87 -9.25 -3.79
CA LEU A 77 2.56 -10.47 -4.20
C LEU A 77 3.78 -10.71 -3.30
N GLU A 78 4.56 -9.67 -3.02
CA GLU A 78 5.80 -9.75 -2.24
C GLU A 78 5.55 -9.95 -0.73
N GLU A 79 4.66 -9.16 -0.14
CA GLU A 79 4.51 -9.06 1.32
C GLU A 79 3.29 -9.80 1.88
N VAL A 80 2.22 -9.97 1.10
CA VAL A 80 0.92 -10.44 1.63
C VAL A 80 0.65 -11.92 1.31
N SER A 81 1.22 -12.47 0.22
CA SER A 81 0.81 -13.79 -0.28
C SER A 81 1.95 -14.66 -0.78
N TYR A 82 2.22 -15.75 -0.06
CA TYR A 82 3.19 -16.77 -0.47
C TYR A 82 2.82 -17.49 -1.78
N TYR A 83 1.52 -17.68 -2.04
CA TYR A 83 1.02 -18.31 -3.26
C TYR A 83 0.02 -17.39 -3.95
N PHE A 84 0.37 -16.93 -5.15
CA PHE A 84 -0.40 -15.93 -5.89
C PHE A 84 -0.75 -16.43 -7.30
N PRO A 85 -1.89 -17.12 -7.48
CA PRO A 85 -2.24 -17.68 -8.78
C PRO A 85 -2.60 -16.58 -9.76
N LEU A 86 -2.30 -16.79 -11.07
CA LEU A 86 -2.50 -15.79 -12.12
C LEU A 86 -3.93 -15.22 -12.18
N LYS A 87 -4.94 -16.06 -11.87
CA LYS A 87 -6.34 -15.63 -11.79
C LYS A 87 -6.58 -14.62 -10.67
N THR A 88 -5.91 -14.77 -9.53
CA THR A 88 -5.97 -13.82 -8.42
C THR A 88 -5.19 -12.57 -8.76
N LEU A 89 -4.04 -12.69 -9.43
CA LEU A 89 -3.27 -11.53 -9.90
C LEU A 89 -4.10 -10.58 -10.75
N TRP A 90 -4.79 -11.10 -11.77
CA TRP A 90 -5.66 -10.29 -12.61
C TRP A 90 -6.82 -9.66 -11.84
N ARG A 91 -7.40 -10.39 -10.88
CA ARG A 91 -8.49 -9.86 -10.03
C ARG A 91 -8.00 -8.75 -9.10
N SER A 92 -6.83 -8.92 -8.49
CA SER A 92 -6.19 -7.91 -7.65
C SER A 92 -5.83 -6.67 -8.45
N PHE A 93 -5.30 -6.85 -9.67
CA PHE A 93 -5.00 -5.75 -10.58
C PHE A 93 -6.23 -4.96 -10.96
N PHE A 94 -7.32 -5.64 -11.34
CA PHE A 94 -8.58 -4.98 -11.65
C PHE A 94 -9.16 -4.23 -10.43
N CYS A 95 -9.08 -4.83 -9.24
CA CYS A 95 -9.51 -4.20 -8.00
C CYS A 95 -8.70 -2.93 -7.68
N ALA A 96 -7.37 -3.01 -7.81
CA ALA A 96 -6.47 -1.87 -7.63
C ALA A 96 -6.73 -0.75 -8.64
N LEU A 97 -6.95 -1.10 -9.92
CA LEU A 97 -7.28 -0.14 -10.97
C LEU A 97 -8.58 0.63 -10.66
N ILE A 98 -9.65 -0.09 -10.26
CA ILE A 98 -10.91 0.55 -9.87
C ILE A 98 -10.69 1.47 -8.67
N ALA A 99 -9.91 1.03 -7.68
CA ALA A 99 -9.64 1.83 -6.50
C ALA A 99 -8.90 3.13 -6.85
N ALA A 100 -7.88 3.06 -7.70
CA ALA A 100 -7.19 4.24 -8.24
C ALA A 100 -8.12 5.15 -9.06
N PHE A 101 -8.99 4.57 -9.90
CA PHE A 101 -9.95 5.31 -10.71
C PHE A 101 -10.98 6.06 -9.85
N ILE A 102 -11.51 5.42 -8.80
CA ILE A 102 -12.43 6.07 -7.86
C ILE A 102 -11.72 7.21 -7.13
N LEU A 103 -10.49 6.98 -6.64
CA LEU A 103 -9.70 8.02 -5.99
C LEU A 103 -9.47 9.22 -6.91
N ARG A 104 -9.12 8.95 -8.18
CA ARG A 104 -8.97 9.97 -9.21
C ARG A 104 -10.26 10.74 -9.47
N SER A 105 -11.39 10.04 -9.54
CA SER A 105 -12.69 10.64 -9.83
C SER A 105 -13.17 11.55 -8.70
N ILE A 106 -12.85 11.22 -7.45
CA ILE A 106 -13.16 12.06 -6.29
C ILE A 106 -12.25 13.30 -6.23
N ASN A 107 -11.02 13.19 -6.74
CA ASN A 107 -10.00 14.25 -6.76
C ASN A 107 -9.86 14.99 -5.41
N PRO A 108 -9.53 14.29 -4.31
CA PRO A 108 -9.55 14.89 -2.97
C PRO A 108 -8.52 16.03 -2.78
N PHE A 109 -7.49 16.08 -3.63
CA PHE A 109 -6.44 17.09 -3.55
C PHE A 109 -6.64 18.26 -4.53
N GLY A 110 -7.62 18.18 -5.45
CA GLY A 110 -7.88 19.20 -6.46
C GLY A 110 -6.77 19.39 -7.51
N ASN A 111 -5.69 18.60 -7.45
CA ASN A 111 -4.49 18.80 -8.27
C ASN A 111 -4.45 17.95 -9.54
N ASP A 112 -5.51 17.22 -9.90
CA ASP A 112 -5.50 16.31 -11.05
C ASP A 112 -4.25 15.40 -11.07
N HIS A 113 -3.77 15.00 -9.89
CA HIS A 113 -2.76 13.95 -9.69
C HIS A 113 -3.32 12.93 -8.69
N LEU A 114 -2.95 11.65 -8.88
CA LEU A 114 -3.39 10.55 -8.00
C LEU A 114 -2.73 10.61 -6.61
N VAL A 115 -1.57 11.27 -6.52
CA VAL A 115 -0.77 11.42 -5.30
C VAL A 115 -0.44 12.88 -5.05
N MET A 116 -0.18 13.20 -3.78
CA MET A 116 0.18 14.56 -3.35
C MET A 116 1.53 15.03 -3.91
N PHE A 117 2.43 14.10 -4.23
CA PHE A 117 3.77 14.40 -4.72
C PHE A 117 3.92 13.90 -6.16
N SER A 118 3.87 14.84 -7.11
CA SER A 118 4.17 14.62 -8.52
C SER A 118 5.34 15.51 -8.90
N ILE A 119 6.38 14.94 -9.50
CA ILE A 119 7.52 15.68 -10.05
C ILE A 119 7.54 15.46 -11.56
N ASP A 120 7.54 16.54 -12.31
CA ASP A 120 7.82 16.52 -13.74
C ASP A 120 9.32 16.63 -13.97
N TYR A 121 9.91 15.62 -14.62
CA TYR A 121 11.32 15.62 -14.97
C TYR A 121 11.51 16.33 -16.31
N ASN A 122 12.28 17.42 -16.33
CA ASN A 122 12.54 18.20 -17.54
C ASN A 122 13.72 17.66 -18.37
N GLU A 123 14.62 16.89 -17.78
CA GLU A 123 15.85 16.42 -18.41
C GLU A 123 16.04 14.90 -18.22
N PRO A 124 16.56 14.19 -19.24
CA PRO A 124 16.87 12.77 -19.11
C PRO A 124 18.10 12.56 -18.22
N TRP A 125 18.08 11.47 -17.45
CA TRP A 125 19.19 11.09 -16.57
C TRP A 125 20.43 10.68 -17.37
N SER A 126 21.62 10.99 -16.86
CA SER A 126 22.89 10.58 -17.44
C SER A 126 23.45 9.31 -16.79
N LEU A 127 24.22 8.50 -17.54
CA LEU A 127 24.81 7.26 -17.00
C LEU A 127 25.75 7.50 -15.80
N LEU A 128 26.37 8.68 -15.71
CA LEU A 128 27.25 9.04 -14.59
C LEU A 128 26.47 9.26 -13.29
N GLU A 129 25.20 9.66 -13.36
CA GLU A 129 24.32 9.81 -12.18
C GLU A 129 23.97 8.45 -11.54
N LEU A 130 24.18 7.34 -12.23
CA LEU A 130 23.98 6.02 -11.65
C LEU A 130 24.90 5.76 -10.45
N VAL A 131 26.13 6.31 -10.47
CA VAL A 131 27.10 6.18 -9.37
C VAL A 131 26.57 6.81 -8.07
N PRO A 132 26.16 8.10 -8.04
CA PRO A 132 25.55 8.67 -6.84
C PRO A 132 24.22 8.00 -6.47
N PHE A 133 23.40 7.52 -7.42
CA PHE A 133 22.16 6.79 -7.08
C PHE A 133 22.44 5.48 -6.34
N ILE A 134 23.42 4.69 -6.79
CA ILE A 134 23.83 3.46 -6.08
C ILE A 134 24.36 3.79 -4.68
N LEU A 135 25.15 4.85 -4.55
CA LEU A 135 25.72 5.27 -3.27
C LEU A 135 24.62 5.71 -2.28
N ILE A 136 23.64 6.49 -2.73
CA ILE A 136 22.48 6.89 -1.93
C ILE A 136 21.65 5.65 -1.53
N GLY A 137 21.44 4.70 -2.44
CA GLY A 137 20.75 3.45 -2.15
C GLY A 137 21.47 2.62 -1.07
N ALA A 138 22.79 2.49 -1.16
CA ALA A 138 23.60 1.77 -0.18
C ALA A 138 23.58 2.45 1.19
N LEU A 139 23.73 3.78 1.24
CA LEU A 139 23.65 4.54 2.49
C LEU A 139 22.24 4.48 3.11
N GLY A 140 21.20 4.58 2.29
CA GLY A 140 19.80 4.44 2.72
C GLY A 140 19.53 3.06 3.32
N GLY A 141 20.05 1.98 2.71
CA GLY A 141 19.97 0.63 3.25
C GLY A 141 20.69 0.47 4.59
N LEU A 142 21.90 1.05 4.72
CA LEU A 142 22.66 1.02 5.98
C LEU A 142 21.95 1.79 7.10
N PHE A 143 21.43 2.97 6.80
CA PHE A 143 20.63 3.76 7.74
C PHE A 143 19.35 3.03 8.15
N GLY A 144 18.65 2.41 7.19
CA GLY A 144 17.48 1.57 7.44
C GLY A 144 17.77 0.41 8.38
N LYS A 145 18.90 -0.29 8.20
CA LYS A 145 19.35 -1.35 9.12
C LYS A 145 19.55 -0.81 10.54
N PHE A 146 20.24 0.34 10.68
CA PHE A 146 20.47 0.94 11.99
C PHE A 146 19.15 1.34 12.67
N PHE A 147 18.23 1.94 11.91
CA PHE A 147 16.90 2.31 12.40
C PHE A 147 16.10 1.09 12.87
N ILE A 148 16.08 0.00 12.10
CA ILE A 148 15.40 -1.25 12.47
C ILE A 148 16.01 -1.83 13.75
N MET A 149 17.34 -1.88 13.85
CA MET A 149 18.02 -2.40 15.04
C MET A 149 17.71 -1.54 16.28
N PHE A 150 17.74 -0.21 16.14
CA PHE A 150 17.38 0.70 17.22
C PHE A 150 15.91 0.53 17.64
N ASN A 151 14.99 0.39 16.69
CA ASN A 151 13.58 0.16 16.97
C ASN A 151 13.35 -1.15 17.73
N ILE A 152 13.99 -2.25 17.29
CA ILE A 152 13.91 -3.55 17.99
C ILE A 152 14.48 -3.47 19.40
N MET A 153 15.58 -2.73 19.59
CA MET A 153 16.19 -2.53 20.91
C MET A 153 15.28 -1.70 21.84
N TRP A 154 14.61 -0.67 21.32
CA TRP A 154 13.68 0.16 22.09
C TRP A 154 12.38 -0.57 22.46
N CYS A 155 11.92 -1.47 21.60
CA CYS A 155 10.70 -2.26 21.83
C CYS A 155 10.91 -3.50 22.71
N ARG A 156 12.17 -3.86 23.01
CA ARG A 156 12.52 -4.92 23.97
C ARG A 156 12.62 -4.36 25.38
#